data_AF-A0A6C0DD30-F1
#
_entry.id   AF-A0A6C0DD30-F1
#
_cell.length_a   1.000
_cell.length_b   1.000
_cell.length_c   1.000
_cell.angle_alpha   90.00
_cell.angle_beta   90.00
_cell.angle_gamma   90.00
#
_symmetry.space_group_name_H-M   'P 1'
#
loop_
_entity.id
_entity.type
_entity.pdbx_description
1 polymer ?
#
loop_
_entity_poly.entity_id
_entity_poly.type
_entity_poly.pdbx_seq_one_letter_code
_entity_poly.pdbx_strand_id
1 'polypeptide(L)'
;MTLVSRATNAAVEGFLNGNVDQKRQAYVDFVSVVLAYIVAIILIALIGKYLWNGIVVDLVSIAKPAKSFWQILGLMIFISIMLP
;
A
#
# COMPACT_ATOMS: atom_id res chain seq x y z
N MET A 1 -0.70 2.04 -45.05
CA MET A 1 -1.44 0.92 -44.39
C MET A 1 -0.50 -0.21 -43.92
N THR A 2 0.78 0.06 -43.66
CA THR A 2 1.80 -0.95 -43.29
C THR A 2 2.44 -0.68 -41.92
N LEU A 3 2.48 0.57 -41.47
CA LEU A 3 2.99 0.95 -40.14
C LEU A 3 2.06 0.50 -39.00
N VAL A 4 0.75 0.65 -39.19
CA VAL A 4 -0.24 0.21 -38.21
C VAL A 4 -0.12 -1.30 -38.00
N SER A 5 -0.15 -2.10 -39.07
CA SER A 5 -0.03 -3.55 -38.98
C SER A 5 1.30 -4.01 -38.36
N ARG A 6 2.41 -3.28 -38.58
CA ARG A 6 3.70 -3.57 -37.94
C ARG A 6 3.70 -3.24 -36.45
N ALA A 7 3.03 -2.16 -36.04
CA ALA A 7 2.87 -1.80 -34.64
C ALA A 7 1.94 -2.79 -33.91
N THR A 8 0.85 -3.24 -34.55
CA THR A 8 -0.03 -4.27 -33.98
C THR A 8 0.69 -5.60 -33.83
N ASN A 9 1.47 -6.01 -34.84
CA ASN A 9 2.23 -7.26 -34.77
C ASN A 9 3.34 -7.18 -33.72
N ALA A 10 4.02 -6.05 -33.55
CA ALA A 10 5.02 -5.86 -32.50
C ALA A 10 4.40 -5.84 -31.08
N ALA A 11 3.20 -5.28 -30.92
CA ALA A 11 2.47 -5.32 -29.64
C ALA A 11 1.99 -6.74 -29.31
N VAL A 12 1.50 -7.48 -30.32
CA VAL A 12 1.10 -8.88 -30.19
C VAL A 12 2.30 -9.77 -29.92
N GLU A 13 3.42 -9.58 -30.59
CA GLU A 13 4.68 -10.28 -30.32
C GLU A 13 5.24 -9.90 -28.94
N GLY A 14 5.17 -8.65 -28.50
CA GLY A 14 5.56 -8.27 -27.13
C GLY A 14 4.69 -8.93 -26.05
N PHE A 15 3.42 -9.21 -26.35
CA PHE A 15 2.51 -9.91 -25.44
C PHE A 15 2.69 -11.43 -25.46
N LEU A 16 2.95 -12.01 -26.64
CA LEU A 16 3.13 -13.46 -26.85
C LEU A 16 4.56 -13.92 -26.51
N ASN A 17 5.59 -13.16 -26.91
CA ASN A 17 7.00 -13.33 -26.53
C ASN A 17 7.37 -12.56 -25.26
N GLY A 18 6.39 -12.12 -24.45
CA GLY A 18 6.65 -11.55 -23.14
C GLY A 18 7.46 -12.56 -22.32
N ASN A 19 8.77 -12.31 -22.25
CA ASN A 19 9.76 -13.26 -21.76
C ASN A 19 9.34 -13.71 -20.35
N VAL A 20 9.52 -14.99 -20.03
CA VAL A 20 9.17 -15.53 -18.71
C VAL A 20 9.84 -14.70 -17.60
N ASP A 21 11.05 -14.21 -17.88
CA ASP A 21 11.81 -13.32 -17.00
C ASP A 21 11.13 -11.97 -16.76
N GLN A 22 10.50 -11.36 -17.77
CA GLN A 22 9.84 -10.07 -17.62
C GLN A 22 8.54 -10.18 -16.81
N LYS A 23 7.77 -11.25 -17.02
CA LYS A 23 6.57 -11.53 -16.19
C LYS A 23 6.97 -11.84 -14.74
N ARG A 24 8.07 -12.56 -14.55
CA ARG A 24 8.63 -12.85 -13.21
C ARG A 24 9.12 -11.59 -12.52
N GLN A 25 9.82 -10.69 -13.21
CA GLN A 25 10.28 -9.42 -12.65
C GLN A 25 9.10 -8.54 -12.23
N ALA A 26 8.10 -8.36 -13.11
CA ALA A 26 6.90 -7.60 -12.77
C ALA A 26 6.17 -8.18 -11.54
N TYR A 27 6.12 -9.50 -11.42
CA TYR A 27 5.55 -10.17 -10.25
C TYR A 27 6.38 -9.91 -8.98
N VAL A 28 7.70 -10.04 -9.06
CA VAL A 28 8.60 -9.78 -7.91
C VAL A 28 8.49 -8.33 -7.48
N ASP A 29 8.48 -7.38 -8.41
CA ASP A 29 8.35 -5.95 -8.10
C ASP A 29 7.01 -5.66 -7.42
N PHE A 30 5.91 -6.20 -7.95
CA PHE A 30 4.58 -6.05 -7.36
C PHE A 30 4.52 -6.62 -5.93
N VAL A 31 5.00 -7.85 -5.73
CA VAL A 31 5.05 -8.49 -4.42
C VAL A 31 5.93 -7.69 -3.45
N SER A 32 7.06 -7.16 -3.93
CA SER A 32 7.97 -6.35 -3.11
C SER A 32 7.30 -5.07 -2.63
N VAL A 33 6.58 -4.37 -3.51
CA VAL A 33 5.85 -3.14 -3.16
C VAL A 33 4.72 -3.45 -2.18
N VAL A 34 3.93 -4.49 -2.41
CA VAL A 34 2.84 -4.89 -1.51
C VAL A 34 3.38 -5.27 -0.13
N LEU A 35 4.47 -6.02 -0.07
CA LEU A 35 5.09 -6.42 1.19
C LEU A 35 5.65 -5.21 1.94
N ALA A 36 6.37 -4.32 1.25
CA ALA A 36 6.86 -3.07 1.84
C ALA A 36 5.72 -2.22 2.40
N TYR A 37 4.60 -2.12 1.66
CA TYR A 37 3.42 -1.39 2.10
C TYR A 37 2.78 -1.99 3.36
N ILE A 38 2.64 -3.31 3.43
CA ILE A 38 2.12 -4.01 4.62
C ILE A 38 3.03 -3.75 5.83
N VAL A 39 4.34 -3.86 5.65
CA VAL A 39 5.31 -3.58 6.72
C VAL A 39 5.20 -2.12 7.19
N ALA A 40 5.10 -1.17 6.26
CA ALA A 40 4.94 0.25 6.59
C ALA A 40 3.66 0.51 7.40
N ILE A 41 2.52 -0.05 7.00
CA ILE A 41 1.25 0.07 7.74
C ILE A 41 1.40 -0.46 9.17
N ILE A 42 2.02 -1.63 9.33
CA ILE A 42 2.19 -2.24 10.66
C ILE A 42 3.07 -1.37 11.54
N LEU A 43 4.18 -0.86 11.02
CA LEU A 43 5.07 0.03 11.77
C LEU A 43 4.35 1.31 12.20
N ILE A 44 3.62 1.95 11.29
CA ILE A 44 2.83 3.16 11.59
C ILE A 44 1.76 2.86 12.64
N ALA A 45 1.06 1.72 12.54
CA ALA A 45 0.04 1.32 13.51
C ALA A 45 0.61 1.09 14.92
N LEU A 46 1.80 0.47 15.00
CA LEU A 46 2.49 0.21 16.27
C LEU A 46 2.98 1.51 16.91
N ILE A 47 3.66 2.36 16.13
CA ILE A 47 4.14 3.67 16.59
C ILE A 47 2.95 4.55 16.97
N GLY A 48 1.90 4.57 16.15
CA GLY A 48 0.68 5.31 16.43
C GLY A 48 0.00 4.86 17.72
N LYS A 49 -0.05 3.55 18.01
CA LYS A 49 -0.56 3.05 19.30
C LYS A 49 0.29 3.52 20.48
N TYR A 50 1.61 3.49 20.32
CA TYR A 50 2.55 3.93 21.35
C TYR A 50 2.37 5.42 21.65
N LEU A 51 2.38 6.27 20.62
CA LEU A 51 2.19 7.72 20.77
C LEU A 51 0.79 8.07 21.28
N TRP A 52 -0.24 7.34 20.84
CA TRP A 52 -1.61 7.58 21.29
C TRP A 52 -1.73 7.38 22.79
N ASN A 53 -1.27 6.23 23.29
CA ASN A 53 -1.40 5.88 24.70
C ASN A 53 -0.43 6.65 25.61
N GLY A 54 0.74 7.06 25.10
CA GLY A 54 1.75 7.77 25.90
C GLY A 54 1.69 9.29 25.83
N ILE A 55 0.96 9.87 24.86
CA ILE A 55 0.91 11.32 24.67
C ILE A 55 -0.54 11.80 24.50
N VAL A 56 -1.28 11.22 23.57
CA VAL A 56 -2.63 11.74 23.23
C VAL A 56 -3.61 11.56 24.38
N VAL A 57 -3.60 10.40 25.04
CA VAL A 57 -4.47 10.14 26.20
C VAL A 57 -4.18 11.09 27.36
N ASP A 58 -2.92 11.47 27.56
CA ASP A 58 -2.50 12.36 28.65
C ASP A 58 -2.80 13.83 28.35
N LEU A 59 -2.69 14.25 27.08
CA LEU A 59 -2.93 15.63 26.65
C LEU A 59 -4.41 15.91 26.34
N VAL A 60 -5.16 14.91 25.88
CA VAL A 60 -6.55 15.04 25.44
C VAL A 60 -7.44 14.24 26.37
N SER A 61 -8.12 14.93 27.28
CA SER A 61 -8.99 14.35 28.31
C SER A 61 -10.16 13.49 27.78
N ILE A 62 -10.49 13.61 26.48
CA ILE A 62 -11.54 12.83 25.80
C ILE A 62 -10.97 11.54 25.17
N ALA A 63 -9.66 11.48 24.92
CA ALA A 63 -9.04 10.36 24.22
C ALA A 63 -8.93 9.14 25.13
N LYS A 64 -9.55 8.03 24.70
CA LYS A 64 -9.47 6.74 25.41
C LYS A 64 -8.24 5.94 24.96
N PRO A 65 -7.65 5.13 25.85
CA PRO A 65 -6.50 4.30 25.50
C PRO A 65 -6.86 3.26 24.44
N ALA A 66 -6.00 3.14 23.43
CA ALA A 66 -6.10 2.15 22.36
C ALA A 66 -5.56 0.80 22.85
N LYS A 67 -6.43 -0.21 22.87
CA LYS A 67 -6.12 -1.59 23.28
C LYS A 67 -5.37 -2.35 22.18
N SER A 68 -5.69 -2.10 20.91
CA SER A 68 -5.09 -2.78 19.76
C SER A 68 -4.58 -1.80 18.70
N PHE A 69 -3.58 -2.22 17.92
CA PHE A 69 -3.08 -1.45 16.78
C PHE A 69 -4.15 -1.26 15.69
N TRP A 70 -5.11 -2.19 15.61
CA TRP A 70 -6.29 -2.09 14.74
C TRP A 70 -7.15 -0.86 15.03
N GLN A 71 -7.25 -0.42 16.29
CA GLN A 71 -8.01 0.79 16.63
C GLN A 71 -7.35 2.06 16.07
N ILE A 72 -6.02 2.09 16.05
CA ILE A 72 -5.25 3.19 15.46
C ILE A 72 -5.41 3.19 13.93
N LEU A 73 -5.31 2.02 13.30
CA LEU A 73 -5.55 1.90 11.86
C LEU A 73 -6.97 2.31 11.48
N GLY A 74 -7.97 1.86 12.23
CA GLY A 74 -9.36 2.26 12.02
C GLY A 74 -9.56 3.77 12.16
N LEU A 75 -8.93 4.38 13.17
CA LEU A 75 -8.97 5.84 13.33
C LEU A 75 -8.28 6.58 12.19
N MET A 76 -7.11 6.11 11.73
CA MET A 76 -6.42 6.71 10.58
C MET A 76 -7.27 6.68 9.32
N ILE A 77 -7.87 5.52 9.02
CA ILE A 77 -8.76 5.37 7.86
C ILE A 77 -9.99 6.27 8.02
N PHE A 78 -10.60 6.29 9.20
CA PHE A 78 -11.76 7.13 9.48
C PHE A 78 -11.46 8.61 9.26
N ILE A 79 -10.32 9.10 9.78
CA ILE A 79 -9.87 10.47 9.57
C ILE A 79 -9.57 10.75 8.09
N SER A 80 -8.93 9.82 7.38
CA SER A 80 -8.63 9.98 5.95
C SER A 80 -9.87 10.03 5.06
N ILE A 81 -10.99 9.45 5.52
CA ILE A 81 -12.27 9.51 4.81
C ILE A 81 -13.04 10.78 5.20
N MET A 82 -12.90 11.27 6.43
CA MET A 82 -13.53 12.52 6.88
C MET A 82 -12.86 13.78 6.33
N LEU A 83 -11.54 13.76 6.15
CA LEU A 83 -10.81 14.88 5.57
C LEU A 83 -10.87 14.77 4.04
N PRO A 84 -11.42 15.77 3.33
CA PRO A 84 -11.50 15.77 1.87
C PRO A 84 -10.14 15.90 1.19
#